data_AF-A0A933PSA9-F1
#
_entry.id   AF-A0A933PSA9-F1
#
_cell.length_a   1.000
_cell.length_b   1.000
_cell.length_c   1.000
_cell.angle_alpha   90.00
_cell.angle_beta   90.00
_cell.angle_gamma   90.00
#
_symmetry.space_group_name_H-M   'P 1'
#
loop_
_entity.id
_entity.type
_entity.pdbx_description
1 polymer ?
#
loop_
_entity_poly.entity_id
_entity_poly.type
_entity_poly.pdbx_seq_one_letter_code
_entity_poly.pdbx_strand_id
1 'polypeptide(L)' 'MRGGDVRTEGLFSYVSCEARVPSTHPLRPIRAICDEALEVLSH' A
#
# COMPACT_ATOMS: atom_id res chain seq x y z
N MET A 1 34.71 -7.76 -13.43
CA MET A 1 34.06 -8.58 -12.39
C MET A 1 32.78 -7.86 -11.98
N ARG A 2 31.67 -8.60 -11.90
CA ARG A 2 30.27 -8.10 -11.93
C ARG A 2 29.97 -7.15 -10.76
N GLY A 3 29.28 -6.05 -11.05
CA GLY A 3 28.84 -5.03 -10.09
C GLY A 3 27.98 -5.61 -8.97
N GLY A 4 28.03 -4.93 -7.83
CA GLY A 4 27.37 -5.33 -6.59
C GLY A 4 25.95 -5.80 -6.81
N ASP A 5 25.66 -6.97 -6.28
CA ASP A 5 24.36 -7.63 -6.26
C ASP A 5 23.37 -6.72 -5.51
N VAL A 6 22.68 -5.83 -6.23
CA VAL A 6 21.59 -5.02 -5.66
C VAL A 6 20.41 -5.97 -5.49
N ARG A 7 20.34 -6.53 -4.29
CA ARG A 7 19.27 -7.45 -3.90
C ARG A 7 17.99 -6.66 -3.69
N THR A 8 17.04 -6.83 -4.61
CA THR A 8 15.69 -6.26 -4.51
C THR A 8 14.85 -7.08 -3.52
N GLU A 9 15.25 -7.15 -2.25
CA GLU A 9 14.51 -7.89 -1.24
C GLU A 9 13.47 -6.97 -0.59
N GLY A 10 12.20 -7.40 -0.58
CA GLY A 10 11.09 -6.64 0.04
C GLY A 10 10.21 -5.82 -0.91
N LEU A 11 10.00 -6.27 -2.15
CA LEU A 11 9.11 -5.59 -3.12
C LEU A 11 7.64 -5.56 -2.70
N PHE A 12 7.22 -6.55 -1.90
CA PHE A 12 5.84 -6.71 -1.48
C PHE A 12 5.78 -6.75 0.04
N SER A 13 4.87 -5.96 0.61
CA SER A 13 4.55 -6.07 2.02
C SER A 13 3.47 -7.14 2.23
N TYR A 14 3.77 -8.13 3.06
CA TYR A 14 2.79 -9.11 3.54
C TYR A 14 1.94 -8.59 4.71
N VAL A 15 2.03 -7.29 5.03
CA VAL A 15 1.27 -6.67 6.11
C VAL A 15 0.04 -6.01 5.51
N SER A 16 -1.14 -6.37 6.01
CA SER A 16 -2.40 -5.78 5.56
C SER A 16 -2.50 -4.29 5.89
N CYS A 17 -3.30 -3.57 5.12
CA CYS A 17 -3.59 -2.16 5.40
C CYS A 17 -4.25 -1.98 6.77
N GLU A 18 -5.07 -2.93 7.21
CA GLU A 18 -5.75 -2.92 8.51
C GLU A 18 -4.76 -3.03 9.68
N ALA A 19 -3.69 -3.81 9.51
CA ALA A 19 -2.63 -3.91 10.50
C ALA A 19 -1.79 -2.62 10.59
N ARG A 20 -1.70 -1.84 9.50
CA ARG A 20 -0.95 -0.58 9.45
C ARG A 20 -1.75 0.62 9.91
N VAL A 21 -3.03 0.68 9.55
CA VAL A 21 -3.91 1.82 9.81
C VAL A 21 -5.13 1.29 10.58
N PRO A 22 -5.13 1.27 11.92
CA PRO A 22 -6.24 0.78 12.74
C PRO A 22 -7.56 1.55 12.50
N SER A 23 -8.69 0.98 12.91
CA SER A 23 -10.03 1.55 12.68
C SER A 23 -10.21 2.97 13.24
N THR A 24 -9.51 3.28 14.33
CA THR A 24 -9.56 4.57 15.03
C THR A 24 -8.52 5.58 14.53
N HIS A 25 -7.74 5.23 13.49
CA HIS A 25 -6.68 6.10 13.00
C HIS A 25 -7.26 7.33 12.28
N PRO A 26 -6.81 8.56 12.59
CA PRO A 26 -7.40 9.79 12.06
C PRO A 26 -7.33 9.90 10.53
N LEU A 27 -6.35 9.24 9.89
CA LEU A 27 -6.19 9.22 8.43
C LEU A 27 -6.93 8.07 7.73
N ARG A 28 -7.63 7.19 8.46
CA ARG A 28 -8.38 6.09 7.85
C ARG A 28 -9.45 6.52 6.84
N PRO A 29 -10.09 7.72 6.93
CA PRO A 29 -11.00 8.21 5.89
C PRO A 29 -10.38 8.30 4.49
N ILE A 30 -9.05 8.45 4.35
CA ILE A 30 -8.39 8.53 3.03
C ILE A 30 -8.62 7.27 2.21
N ARG A 31 -8.71 6.09 2.85
CA ARG A 31 -8.97 4.83 2.15
C ARG A 31 -10.29 4.85 1.38
N ALA A 32 -11.36 5.33 2.02
CA ALA A 32 -12.67 5.41 1.38
C ALA A 32 -12.62 6.34 0.14
N ILE A 33 -11.93 7.47 0.26
CA ILE A 33 -11.74 8.41 -0.86
C ILE A 33 -10.98 7.75 -2.02
N CYS A 34 -9.92 6.99 -1.73
CA CYS A 34 -9.18 6.25 -2.75
C CYS A 34 -10.00 5.14 -3.39
N ASP A 35 -10.78 4.40 -2.59
CA ASP A 35 -11.65 3.32 -3.09
C ASP A 35 -12.70 3.88 -4.06
N GLU A 36 -13.36 5.00 -3.71
CA GLU A 36 -14.29 5.72 -4.60
C GLU A 36 -13.63 6.20 -5.90
N ALA A 37 -12.43 6.78 -5.80
CA ALA A 37 -11.70 7.26 -6.98
C ALA A 37 -11.29 6.11 -7.91
N LEU A 38 -10.85 4.98 -7.34
CA LEU A 38 -10.45 3.80 -8.11
C LEU A 38 -11.64 3.13 -8.78
N GLU A 39 -12.80 3.10 -8.14
CA GLU A 39 -14.04 2.59 -8.74
C GLU A 39 -14.34 3.34 -10.05
N VAL A 40 -14.33 4.67 -10.01
CA VAL A 40 -14.54 5.53 -11.19
C VAL A 40 -13.50 5.26 -12.29
N LEU A 41 -12.23 5.03 -11.95
CA LEU A 41 -11.17 4.79 -12.92
C LEU A 41 -11.17 3.36 -13.50
N SER A 42 -11.91 2.45 -12.88
CA SER A 42 -12.03 1.05 -13.30
C SER A 42 -13.24 0.77 -14.19
N HIS A 43 -14.01 1.82 -14.53
CA HIS A 43 -15.11 1.82 -15.50
C HIS A 43 -14.67 2.43 -16.84
#